data_AF-A0A314L6N6-F1
#
_entry.id   AF-A0A314L6N6-F1
#
_cell.length_a   1.000
_cell.length_b   1.000
_cell.length_c   1.000
_cell.angle_alpha   90.00
_cell.angle_beta   90.00
_cell.angle_gamma   90.00
#
_symmetry.space_group_name_H-M   'P 1'
#
loop_
_entity.id
_entity.type
_entity.pdbx_description
1 polymer ?
#
loop_
_entity_poly.entity_id
_entity_poly.type
_entity_poly.pdbx_seq_one_letter_code
_entity_poly.pdbx_strand_id
1 'polypeptide(L)'
;MARKLGIFFAIFCILLTSSLADWNILKEYKTTNSGLKISLKNYCESWRMNVELHNIKDYVVIPQECVSYIAKYMTSTQYKVDSERTIDECIFHLSTNCILGKDRKDAWIFDIDDTLLSTVPYYKQNGFGGNKLNVTSLEDWISQGKGTALDHSMKLFNHLKELGVNIFLVSSRKEHLRSPTIDNLVHVGFYGWTSLILRGQEDECKSAQGFKAEVRSKLISNGYRILGIVGDQWSSIEGLPSAKRTFKLPNPLYYVA
;
A
#
# COMPACT_ATOMS: atom_id res chain seq x y z
N MET A 1 6.19 -8.53 -82.06
CA MET A 1 5.88 -9.45 -80.96
C MET A 1 5.31 -8.65 -79.81
N ALA A 2 4.01 -8.83 -79.54
CA ALA A 2 3.22 -8.16 -78.52
C ALA A 2 3.58 -8.74 -77.13
N ARG A 3 3.89 -7.93 -76.09
CA ARG A 3 2.97 -7.24 -75.14
C ARG A 3 2.70 -8.09 -73.87
N LYS A 4 2.85 -7.42 -72.71
CA LYS A 4 2.28 -7.66 -71.36
C LYS A 4 3.29 -8.14 -70.29
N LEU A 5 3.58 -7.36 -69.24
CA LEU A 5 2.78 -6.91 -68.09
C LEU A 5 2.76 -7.97 -66.97
N GLY A 6 3.24 -7.64 -65.77
CA GLY A 6 2.99 -8.46 -64.59
C GLY A 6 3.96 -8.27 -63.43
N ILE A 7 3.67 -7.31 -62.56
CA ILE A 7 4.22 -7.12 -61.23
C ILE A 7 3.90 -8.34 -60.35
N PHE A 8 4.88 -8.88 -59.60
CA PHE A 8 4.62 -9.62 -58.36
C PHE A 8 5.73 -9.34 -57.34
N PHE A 9 5.61 -8.18 -56.68
CA PHE A 9 6.18 -7.98 -55.35
C PHE A 9 5.17 -8.58 -54.36
N ALA A 10 5.37 -9.81 -53.94
CA ALA A 10 4.58 -10.42 -52.87
C ALA A 10 5.36 -10.35 -51.55
N ILE A 11 5.01 -9.31 -50.81
CA ILE A 11 5.17 -9.11 -49.37
C ILE A 11 5.07 -10.45 -48.63
N PHE A 12 6.17 -10.91 -48.02
CA PHE A 12 6.14 -11.90 -46.93
C PHE A 12 6.51 -11.20 -45.63
N CYS A 13 5.70 -10.22 -45.27
CA CYS A 13 5.60 -9.67 -43.93
C CYS A 13 4.13 -9.75 -43.54
N ILE A 14 3.89 -10.04 -42.25
CA ILE A 14 2.58 -10.16 -41.59
C ILE A 14 2.00 -11.58 -41.65
N LEU A 15 2.35 -12.39 -40.64
CA LEU A 15 1.40 -13.13 -39.80
C LEU A 15 2.08 -13.43 -38.45
N LEU A 16 2.45 -12.36 -37.73
CA LEU A 16 2.64 -12.37 -36.28
C LEU A 16 1.71 -11.29 -35.72
N THR A 17 0.42 -11.44 -35.96
CA THR A 17 -0.61 -10.63 -35.31
C THR A 17 -1.46 -11.53 -34.42
N SER A 18 -1.47 -11.14 -33.15
CA SER A 18 -2.47 -11.45 -32.12
C SER A 18 -2.63 -12.91 -31.67
N SER A 19 -1.76 -13.37 -30.77
CA SER A 19 -2.15 -14.38 -29.77
C SER A 19 -2.01 -13.91 -28.31
N LEU A 20 -1.58 -12.67 -28.07
CA LEU A 20 -1.48 -12.13 -26.71
C LEU A 20 -2.81 -11.65 -26.10
N ALA A 21 -3.89 -11.60 -26.88
CA ALA A 21 -5.20 -11.12 -26.41
C ALA A 21 -6.04 -12.21 -25.70
N ASP A 22 -5.54 -13.45 -25.61
CA ASP A 22 -6.34 -14.60 -25.17
C ASP A 22 -5.66 -15.46 -24.10
N TRP A 23 -4.60 -14.93 -23.47
CA TRP A 23 -3.99 -15.52 -22.28
C TRP A 23 -4.86 -15.19 -21.08
N ASN A 24 -5.76 -16.10 -20.74
CA ASN A 24 -6.58 -16.02 -19.55
C ASN A 24 -6.12 -17.14 -18.63
N ILE A 25 -5.57 -16.79 -17.46
CA ILE A 25 -5.09 -17.76 -16.47
C ILE A 25 -6.19 -18.80 -16.14
N LEU A 26 -7.47 -18.41 -16.24
CA LEU A 26 -8.59 -19.31 -16.02
C LEU A 26 -8.78 -20.38 -17.11
N LYS A 27 -8.21 -20.23 -18.32
CA LYS A 27 -8.20 -21.30 -19.33
C LYS A 27 -7.29 -22.46 -18.91
N GLU A 28 -6.20 -22.20 -18.18
CA GLU A 28 -5.28 -23.24 -17.68
C GLU A 28 -5.78 -23.92 -16.39
N TYR A 29 -6.65 -23.27 -15.62
CA TYR A 29 -7.00 -23.70 -14.26
C TYR A 29 -8.44 -24.21 -14.07
N LYS A 30 -9.21 -24.47 -15.14
CA LYS A 30 -10.62 -24.94 -15.04
C LYS A 30 -10.80 -26.22 -14.22
N THR A 31 -9.80 -27.10 -14.22
CA THR A 31 -9.72 -28.26 -13.31
C THR A 31 -8.26 -28.51 -13.03
N THR A 32 -7.80 -28.23 -11.81
CA THR A 32 -6.45 -28.63 -11.41
C THR A 32 -6.39 -30.14 -11.26
N ASN A 33 -5.19 -30.73 -11.35
CA ASN A 33 -4.98 -32.14 -11.01
C ASN A 33 -5.43 -32.50 -9.58
N SER A 34 -5.67 -31.51 -8.72
CA SER A 34 -6.23 -31.65 -7.36
C SER A 34 -7.77 -31.65 -7.29
N GLY A 35 -8.48 -31.51 -8.41
CA GLY A 35 -9.95 -31.51 -8.45
C GLY A 35 -10.62 -30.22 -7.96
N LEU A 36 -9.85 -29.14 -7.75
CA LEU A 36 -10.38 -27.86 -7.31
C LEU A 36 -11.09 -27.13 -8.46
N LYS A 37 -12.29 -26.61 -8.18
CA LYS A 37 -13.04 -25.76 -9.11
C LYS A 37 -12.60 -24.31 -8.92
N ILE A 38 -11.74 -23.83 -9.82
CA ILE A 38 -11.28 -22.44 -9.82
C ILE A 38 -12.26 -21.57 -10.61
N SER A 39 -12.66 -20.47 -10.00
CA SER A 39 -13.48 -19.41 -10.59
C SER A 39 -12.68 -18.11 -10.55
N LEU A 40 -13.03 -17.13 -11.40
CA LEU A 40 -12.38 -15.82 -11.35
C LEU A 40 -12.44 -15.22 -9.94
N LYS A 41 -13.60 -15.36 -9.28
CA LYS A 41 -13.79 -14.88 -7.91
C LYS A 41 -12.76 -15.49 -6.97
N ASN A 42 -12.79 -16.81 -6.77
CA ASN A 42 -11.91 -17.47 -5.78
C ASN A 42 -10.42 -17.34 -6.12
N TYR A 43 -10.07 -17.22 -7.40
CA TYR A 43 -8.72 -16.90 -7.85
C TYR A 43 -8.28 -15.51 -7.34
N CYS A 44 -9.09 -14.48 -7.56
CA CYS A 44 -8.75 -13.12 -7.14
C CYS A 44 -8.81 -12.92 -5.62
N GLU A 45 -9.69 -13.62 -4.89
CA GLU A 45 -9.67 -13.59 -3.42
C GLU A 45 -8.40 -14.25 -2.89
N SER A 46 -7.99 -15.38 -3.49
CA SER A 46 -6.75 -16.06 -3.15
C SER A 46 -5.53 -15.20 -3.45
N TRP A 47 -5.49 -14.53 -4.61
CA TRP A 47 -4.44 -13.59 -4.96
C TRP A 47 -4.34 -12.45 -3.94
N ARG A 48 -5.47 -11.78 -3.62
CA ARG A 48 -5.53 -10.72 -2.60
C ARG A 48 -4.98 -11.22 -1.26
N MET A 49 -5.47 -12.37 -0.79
CA MET A 49 -5.04 -12.94 0.48
C MET A 49 -3.53 -13.23 0.49
N ASN A 50 -2.98 -13.75 -0.61
CA ASN A 50 -1.55 -14.05 -0.68
C ASN A 50 -0.67 -12.82 -0.86
N VAL A 51 -1.19 -11.69 -1.35
CA VAL A 51 -0.55 -10.38 -1.22
C VAL A 51 -0.48 -9.97 0.25
N GLU A 52 -1.60 -10.07 0.98
CA GLU A 52 -1.64 -9.70 2.40
C GLU A 52 -0.78 -10.60 3.29
N LEU A 53 -0.73 -11.91 3.01
CA LEU A 53 0.12 -12.87 3.70
C LEU A 53 1.61 -12.76 3.34
N HIS A 54 1.97 -11.81 2.47
CA HIS A 54 3.34 -11.61 2.01
C HIS A 54 3.91 -12.80 1.20
N ASN A 55 3.06 -13.64 0.60
CA ASN A 55 3.50 -14.73 -0.28
C ASN A 55 3.73 -14.24 -1.72
N ILE A 56 2.88 -13.32 -2.19
CA ILE A 56 3.03 -12.64 -3.47
C ILE A 56 3.70 -11.29 -3.20
N LYS A 57 4.92 -11.14 -3.70
CA LYS A 57 5.78 -9.96 -3.51
C LYS A 57 6.13 -9.31 -4.83
N ASP A 58 6.55 -8.05 -4.77
CA ASP A 58 7.19 -7.33 -5.88
C ASP A 58 6.33 -7.28 -7.18
N TYR A 59 5.01 -7.38 -7.05
CA TYR A 59 4.11 -7.27 -8.19
C TYR A 59 4.04 -5.80 -8.65
N VAL A 60 4.16 -5.61 -9.96
CA VAL A 60 4.17 -4.25 -10.56
C VAL A 60 2.76 -3.72 -10.76
N VAL A 61 1.82 -4.60 -11.08
CA VAL A 61 0.39 -4.31 -11.28
C VAL A 61 -0.43 -5.49 -10.79
N ILE A 62 -1.70 -5.22 -10.46
CA ILE A 62 -2.70 -6.26 -10.20
C ILE A 62 -2.94 -7.07 -11.48
N PRO A 63 -3.11 -8.41 -11.41
CA PRO A 63 -3.59 -9.19 -12.54
C PRO A 63 -4.83 -8.55 -13.16
N GLN A 64 -4.84 -8.35 -14.48
CA GLN A 64 -5.88 -7.57 -15.16
C GLN A 64 -7.29 -8.11 -14.89
N GLU A 65 -7.42 -9.43 -14.86
CA GLU A 65 -8.65 -10.14 -14.54
C GLU A 65 -9.16 -9.89 -13.11
N CYS A 66 -8.27 -9.49 -12.20
CA CYS A 66 -8.59 -9.22 -10.79
C CYS A 66 -8.80 -7.75 -10.46
N VAL A 67 -8.52 -6.81 -11.38
CA VAL A 67 -8.67 -5.36 -11.13
C VAL A 67 -10.08 -5.00 -10.66
N SER A 68 -11.12 -5.53 -11.33
CA SER A 68 -12.52 -5.29 -10.94
C SER A 68 -12.85 -5.85 -9.55
N TYR A 69 -12.31 -7.04 -9.23
CA TYR A 69 -12.47 -7.64 -7.91
C TYR A 69 -11.82 -6.79 -6.82
N ILE A 70 -10.58 -6.35 -7.04
CA ILE A 70 -9.84 -5.52 -6.07
C ILE A 70 -10.47 -4.14 -5.91
N ALA A 71 -10.90 -3.51 -7.00
CA ALA A 71 -11.63 -2.24 -6.96
C ALA A 71 -12.90 -2.35 -6.11
N LYS A 72 -13.66 -3.46 -6.27
CA LYS A 72 -14.83 -3.74 -5.45
C LYS A 72 -14.45 -3.95 -3.99
N TYR A 73 -13.37 -4.68 -3.70
CA TYR A 73 -12.89 -4.88 -2.33
C TYR A 73 -12.52 -3.55 -1.65
N MET A 74 -11.65 -2.74 -2.28
CA MET A 74 -11.16 -1.47 -1.72
C MET A 74 -12.25 -0.41 -1.48
N THR A 75 -13.40 -0.55 -2.11
CA THR A 75 -14.56 0.33 -1.94
C THR A 75 -15.70 -0.31 -1.14
N SER A 76 -15.51 -1.55 -0.67
CA SER A 76 -16.53 -2.32 0.05
C SER A 76 -16.50 -2.11 1.56
N THR A 77 -17.59 -2.53 2.20
CA THR A 77 -17.64 -2.74 3.66
C THR A 77 -16.59 -3.74 4.13
N GLN A 78 -16.21 -4.74 3.32
CA GLN A 78 -15.23 -5.75 3.75
C GLN A 78 -13.86 -5.12 4.02
N TYR A 79 -13.39 -4.21 3.16
CA TYR A 79 -12.13 -3.48 3.41
C TYR A 79 -12.20 -2.69 4.72
N LYS A 80 -13.32 -2.04 5.01
CA LYS A 80 -13.51 -1.30 6.26
C LYS A 80 -13.49 -2.24 7.47
N VAL A 81 -14.19 -3.36 7.42
CA VAL A 81 -14.24 -4.37 8.49
C VAL A 81 -12.86 -5.00 8.73
N ASP A 82 -12.15 -5.35 7.66
CA ASP A 82 -10.78 -5.90 7.74
C ASP A 82 -9.84 -4.87 8.41
N SER A 83 -9.91 -3.60 8.03
CA SER A 83 -9.11 -2.53 8.63
C SER A 83 -9.50 -2.22 10.08
N GLU A 84 -10.79 -2.17 10.40
CA GLU A 84 -11.28 -1.98 11.77
C GLU A 84 -10.80 -3.11 12.69
N ARG A 85 -10.77 -4.35 12.20
CA ARG A 85 -10.24 -5.47 12.98
C ARG A 85 -8.76 -5.29 13.32
N THR A 86 -7.95 -4.83 12.37
CA THR A 86 -6.54 -4.48 12.63
C THR A 86 -6.42 -3.40 13.71
N ILE A 87 -7.26 -2.36 13.66
CA ILE A 87 -7.24 -1.28 14.65
C ILE A 87 -7.70 -1.74 16.04
N ASP A 88 -8.72 -2.60 16.12
CA ASP A 88 -9.16 -3.16 17.39
C ASP A 88 -8.06 -4.02 18.03
N GLU A 89 -7.27 -4.74 17.24
CA GLU A 89 -6.08 -5.46 17.72
C GLU A 89 -4.97 -4.52 18.20
N CYS A 90 -4.79 -3.34 17.58
CA CYS A 90 -3.87 -2.31 18.06
C CYS A 90 -4.29 -1.81 19.45
N ILE A 91 -5.57 -1.48 19.62
CA ILE A 91 -6.14 -0.98 20.88
C ILE A 91 -6.07 -2.05 21.97
N PHE A 92 -6.40 -3.31 21.61
CA PHE A 92 -6.27 -4.44 22.51
C PHE A 92 -4.84 -4.58 23.02
N HIS A 93 -3.86 -4.64 22.11
CA HIS A 93 -2.43 -4.71 22.46
C HIS A 93 -1.99 -3.58 23.38
N LEU A 94 -2.41 -2.34 23.11
CA LEU A 94 -2.12 -1.20 23.98
C LEU A 94 -2.70 -1.38 25.39
N SER A 95 -3.92 -1.90 25.49
CA SER A 95 -4.64 -2.03 26.75
C SER A 95 -4.16 -3.20 27.60
N THR A 96 -3.71 -4.30 26.97
CA THR A 96 -3.40 -5.55 27.69
C THR A 96 -1.92 -5.88 27.74
N ASN A 97 -1.14 -5.46 26.74
CA ASN A 97 0.25 -5.86 26.59
C ASN A 97 1.24 -4.72 26.80
N CYS A 98 0.78 -3.47 26.92
CA CYS A 98 1.64 -2.31 27.13
C CYS A 98 1.45 -1.71 28.52
N ILE A 99 2.57 -1.46 29.21
CA ILE A 99 2.59 -0.68 30.45
C ILE A 99 3.31 0.62 30.09
N LEU A 100 2.58 1.74 30.15
CA LEU A 100 3.13 3.04 29.79
C LEU A 100 4.11 3.52 30.87
N GLY A 101 5.29 3.93 30.44
CA GLY A 101 6.34 4.49 31.29
C GLY A 101 6.03 5.93 31.70
N LYS A 102 6.46 6.29 32.91
CA LYS A 102 6.27 7.65 33.46
C LYS A 102 7.15 8.73 32.80
N ASP A 103 8.16 8.31 32.04
CA ASP A 103 9.13 9.17 31.35
C ASP A 103 8.63 9.73 30.00
N ARG A 104 7.39 9.41 29.60
CA ARG A 104 6.78 9.83 28.32
C ARG A 104 7.62 9.49 27.09
N LYS A 105 8.31 8.35 27.12
CA LYS A 105 9.11 7.85 26.00
C LYS A 105 8.42 6.75 25.20
N ASP A 106 7.18 6.39 25.53
CA ASP A 106 6.40 5.47 24.72
C ASP A 106 6.00 6.13 23.40
N ALA A 107 6.13 5.35 22.32
CA ALA A 107 5.96 5.82 20.96
C ALA A 107 5.15 4.83 20.12
N TRP A 108 4.40 5.36 19.17
CA TRP A 108 3.71 4.62 18.13
C TRP A 108 4.06 5.22 16.77
N ILE A 109 4.25 4.36 15.77
CA ILE A 109 4.58 4.78 14.40
C ILE A 109 3.39 4.49 13.49
N PHE A 110 3.02 5.48 12.67
CA PHE A 110 2.09 5.33 11.56
C PHE A 110 2.82 5.56 10.23
N ASP A 111 2.48 4.75 9.24
CA ASP A 111 2.58 5.17 7.84
C ASP A 111 1.49 6.19 7.48
N ILE A 112 1.55 6.81 6.30
CA ILE A 112 0.58 7.83 5.87
C ILE A 112 -0.34 7.32 4.76
N ASP A 113 0.21 7.00 3.59
CA ASP A 113 -0.58 6.61 2.42
C ASP A 113 -1.28 5.27 2.67
N ASP A 114 -2.60 5.22 2.46
CA ASP A 114 -3.50 4.11 2.78
C ASP A 114 -3.42 3.56 4.22
N THR A 115 -2.84 4.36 5.12
CA THR A 115 -2.84 4.12 6.57
C THR A 115 -3.59 5.22 7.31
N LEU A 116 -3.28 6.48 7.03
CA LEU A 116 -4.01 7.66 7.55
C LEU A 116 -4.82 8.34 6.44
N LEU A 117 -4.23 8.48 5.26
CA LEU A 117 -4.82 9.15 4.10
C LEU A 117 -5.04 8.15 2.96
N SER A 118 -6.27 8.03 2.49
CA SER A 118 -6.58 7.10 1.39
C SER A 118 -6.10 7.61 0.04
N THR A 119 -5.38 6.77 -0.70
CA THR A 119 -5.00 6.96 -2.10
C THR A 119 -5.99 6.30 -3.08
N VAL A 120 -7.01 5.60 -2.57
CA VAL A 120 -8.09 4.98 -3.37
C VAL A 120 -8.71 5.96 -4.39
N PRO A 121 -8.97 7.25 -4.08
CA PRO A 121 -9.48 8.20 -5.08
C PRO A 121 -8.56 8.40 -6.28
N TYR A 122 -7.24 8.41 -6.09
CA TYR A 122 -6.26 8.46 -7.17
C TYR A 122 -6.31 7.17 -7.99
N TYR A 123 -6.21 6.02 -7.32
CA TYR A 123 -6.21 4.72 -8.00
C TYR A 123 -7.51 4.45 -8.76
N LYS A 124 -8.66 4.94 -8.29
CA LYS A 124 -9.94 4.87 -9.01
C LYS A 124 -9.88 5.51 -10.40
N GLN A 125 -9.14 6.60 -10.55
CA GLN A 125 -8.98 7.31 -11.82
C GLN A 125 -7.84 6.73 -12.68
N ASN A 126 -6.98 5.89 -12.10
CA ASN A 126 -5.77 5.37 -12.74
C ASN A 126 -5.78 3.84 -12.88
N GLY A 127 -6.97 3.21 -12.89
CA GLY A 127 -7.14 1.78 -13.19
C GLY A 127 -6.98 0.84 -12.01
N PHE A 128 -7.15 1.32 -10.78
CA PHE A 128 -7.17 0.54 -9.53
C PHE A 128 -5.98 -0.43 -9.39
N GLY A 129 -4.77 0.03 -9.72
CA GLY A 129 -3.54 -0.79 -9.62
C GLY A 129 -3.32 -1.75 -10.80
N GLY A 130 -4.24 -1.79 -11.77
CA GLY A 130 -4.05 -2.52 -13.03
C GLY A 130 -3.05 -1.86 -13.98
N ASN A 131 -2.76 -0.56 -13.80
CA ASN A 131 -1.76 0.15 -14.58
C ASN A 131 -0.49 0.38 -13.77
N LYS A 132 0.67 0.38 -14.44
CA LYS A 132 1.93 0.74 -13.79
C LYS A 132 1.82 2.16 -13.22
N LEU A 133 2.23 2.31 -11.96
CA LEU A 133 2.17 3.60 -11.27
C LEU A 133 3.01 4.66 -12.01
N ASN A 134 2.38 5.77 -12.37
CA ASN A 134 3.06 7.00 -12.72
C ASN A 134 3.32 7.80 -11.43
N VAL A 135 4.58 7.81 -10.99
CA VAL A 135 4.99 8.46 -9.73
C VAL A 135 4.76 9.97 -9.80
N THR A 136 5.09 10.63 -10.91
CA THR A 136 4.87 12.08 -11.07
C THR A 136 3.38 12.43 -10.95
N SER A 137 2.51 11.66 -11.61
CA SER A 137 1.05 11.84 -11.50
C SER A 137 0.54 11.68 -10.06
N LEU A 138 1.08 10.71 -9.31
CA LEU A 138 0.73 10.53 -7.90
C LEU A 138 1.23 11.69 -7.03
N GLU A 139 2.47 12.16 -7.24
CA GLU A 139 3.02 13.31 -6.52
C GLU A 139 2.23 14.59 -6.82
N ASP A 140 1.80 14.80 -8.07
CA ASP A 140 0.92 15.90 -8.46
C ASP A 140 -0.45 15.81 -7.76
N TRP A 141 -0.99 14.60 -7.62
CA TRP A 141 -2.23 14.37 -6.88
C TRP A 141 -2.06 14.63 -5.37
N ILE A 142 -0.97 14.15 -4.77
CA ILE A 142 -0.63 14.39 -3.36
C ILE A 142 -0.47 15.89 -3.10
N SER A 143 0.14 16.63 -4.02
CA SER A 143 0.36 18.07 -3.92
C SER A 143 -0.93 18.88 -3.86
N GLN A 144 -2.06 18.30 -4.29
CA GLN A 144 -3.37 18.94 -4.15
C GLN A 144 -3.93 18.88 -2.72
N GLY A 145 -3.41 17.99 -1.85
CA GLY A 145 -3.81 17.90 -0.45
C GLY A 145 -5.27 17.47 -0.23
N LYS A 146 -5.84 16.67 -1.14
CA LYS A 146 -7.26 16.25 -1.13
C LYS A 146 -7.48 14.77 -0.78
N GLY A 147 -6.48 14.12 -0.18
CA GLY A 147 -6.64 12.78 0.37
C GLY A 147 -7.72 12.76 1.46
N THR A 148 -8.43 11.65 1.58
CA THR A 148 -9.49 11.47 2.59
C THR A 148 -8.95 10.72 3.80
N ALA A 149 -9.45 11.01 4.99
CA ALA A 149 -9.09 10.26 6.18
C ALA A 149 -9.57 8.80 6.10
N LEU A 150 -8.78 7.91 6.68
CA LEU A 150 -9.20 6.57 7.02
C LEU A 150 -9.73 6.55 8.46
N ASP A 151 -11.05 6.55 8.61
CA ASP A 151 -11.75 6.70 9.91
C ASP A 151 -11.31 5.67 10.96
N HIS A 152 -11.03 4.43 10.53
CA HIS A 152 -10.53 3.38 11.43
C HIS A 152 -9.19 3.78 12.05
N SER A 153 -8.26 4.37 11.30
CA SER A 153 -6.98 4.81 11.84
C SER A 153 -7.10 6.07 12.70
N MET A 154 -8.08 6.93 12.42
CA MET A 154 -8.42 8.08 13.28
C MET A 154 -8.77 7.64 14.70
N LYS A 155 -9.52 6.53 14.85
CA LYS A 155 -9.84 5.92 16.15
C LYS A 155 -8.57 5.61 16.96
N LEU A 156 -7.60 4.92 16.36
CA LEU A 156 -6.33 4.59 17.02
C LEU A 156 -5.50 5.84 17.32
N PHE A 157 -5.40 6.76 16.36
CA PHE A 157 -4.61 7.99 16.49
C PHE A 157 -5.09 8.84 17.67
N ASN A 158 -6.41 9.05 17.80
CA ASN A 158 -6.98 9.79 18.93
C ASN A 158 -6.81 9.05 20.26
N HIS A 159 -6.98 7.74 20.27
CA HIS A 159 -6.77 6.94 21.48
C HIS A 159 -5.31 7.03 21.98
N LEU A 160 -4.32 6.98 21.08
CA LEU A 160 -2.91 7.16 21.43
C LEU A 160 -2.62 8.55 22.01
N LYS A 161 -3.28 9.60 21.48
CA LYS A 161 -3.17 10.96 22.02
C LYS A 161 -3.73 11.06 23.43
N GLU A 162 -4.89 10.47 23.69
CA GLU A 162 -5.51 10.43 25.03
C GLU A 162 -4.59 9.75 26.05
N LEU A 163 -3.86 8.72 25.63
CA LEU A 163 -2.88 8.01 26.45
C LEU A 163 -1.54 8.75 26.59
N GLY A 164 -1.34 9.88 25.90
CA GLY A 164 -0.08 10.63 25.90
C GLY A 164 1.09 9.89 25.25
N VAL A 165 0.81 8.93 24.35
CA VAL A 165 1.83 8.23 23.55
C VAL A 165 2.35 9.15 22.46
N ASN A 166 3.67 9.17 22.24
CA ASN A 166 4.25 9.95 21.16
C ASN A 166 3.91 9.33 19.81
N ILE A 167 3.37 10.12 18.89
CA ILE A 167 2.99 9.64 17.56
C ILE A 167 4.01 10.11 16.54
N PHE A 168 4.65 9.17 15.86
CA PHE A 168 5.58 9.45 14.76
C PHE A 168 4.93 9.05 13.44
N LEU A 169 4.91 9.99 12.50
CA LEU A 169 4.47 9.74 11.14
C LEU A 169 5.70 9.51 10.27
N VAL A 170 5.83 8.32 9.68
CA VAL A 170 6.99 7.93 8.87
C VAL A 170 6.51 7.46 7.50
N SER A 171 6.69 8.29 6.48
CA SER A 171 6.16 8.06 5.14
C SER A 171 7.27 8.04 4.09
N SER A 172 7.02 7.30 3.01
CA SER A 172 7.89 7.28 1.83
C SER A 172 7.64 8.43 0.85
N ARG A 173 6.72 9.36 1.16
CA ARG A 173 6.62 10.65 0.45
C ARG A 173 7.95 11.38 0.57
N LYS A 174 8.31 12.11 -0.48
CA LYS A 174 9.51 12.94 -0.52
C LYS A 174 9.32 14.25 0.26
N GLU A 175 10.42 14.80 0.76
CA GLU A 175 10.41 16.04 1.54
C GLU A 175 9.75 17.24 0.84
N HIS A 176 9.81 17.33 -0.50
CA HIS A 176 9.15 18.41 -1.23
C HIS A 176 7.62 18.39 -1.11
N LEU A 177 7.03 17.26 -0.68
CA LEU A 177 5.60 17.10 -0.43
C LEU A 177 5.22 17.37 1.04
N ARG A 178 6.14 17.86 1.88
CA ARG A 178 5.89 18.09 3.31
C ARG A 178 4.70 19.00 3.57
N SER A 179 4.68 20.20 2.97
CA SER A 179 3.61 21.16 3.18
C SER A 179 2.23 20.61 2.79
N PRO A 180 2.00 20.11 1.55
CA PRO A 180 0.69 19.56 1.21
C PRO A 180 0.31 18.32 2.05
N THR A 181 1.28 17.54 2.53
CA THR A 181 1.02 16.41 3.44
C THR A 181 0.50 16.89 4.80
N ILE A 182 1.15 17.91 5.39
CA ILE A 182 0.72 18.49 6.67
C ILE A 182 -0.66 19.11 6.54
N ASP A 183 -0.88 19.93 5.51
CA ASP A 183 -2.15 20.60 5.28
C ASP A 183 -3.29 19.59 5.12
N ASN A 184 -3.06 18.52 4.35
CA ASN A 184 -4.05 17.46 4.18
C ASN A 184 -4.35 16.73 5.49
N LEU A 185 -3.32 16.33 6.26
CA LEU A 185 -3.50 15.64 7.54
C LEU A 185 -4.34 16.48 8.51
N VAL A 186 -3.98 17.76 8.67
CA VAL A 186 -4.71 18.70 9.55
C VAL A 186 -6.13 18.90 9.06
N HIS A 187 -6.32 19.10 7.75
CA HIS A 187 -7.63 19.30 7.15
C HIS A 187 -8.61 18.15 7.45
N VAL A 188 -8.11 16.91 7.44
CA VAL A 188 -8.93 15.72 7.71
C VAL A 188 -8.94 15.28 9.18
N GLY A 189 -8.38 16.11 10.08
CA GLY A 189 -8.49 15.93 11.53
C GLY A 189 -7.33 15.19 12.21
N PHE A 190 -6.28 14.82 11.49
CA PHE A 190 -5.04 14.33 12.12
C PHE A 190 -4.21 15.54 12.55
N TYR A 191 -3.93 15.67 13.85
CA TYR A 191 -3.06 16.73 14.40
C TYR A 191 -2.52 16.33 15.78
N GLY A 192 -1.41 16.95 16.18
CA GLY A 192 -0.77 16.67 17.48
C GLY A 192 0.13 15.44 17.47
N TRP A 193 0.68 15.07 16.30
CA TRP A 193 1.79 14.11 16.21
C TRP A 193 3.08 14.75 16.73
N THR A 194 4.01 13.91 17.20
CA THR A 194 5.32 14.32 17.73
C THR A 194 6.28 14.73 16.61
N SER A 195 6.36 13.96 15.53
CA SER A 195 7.20 14.30 14.37
C SER A 195 6.68 13.66 13.08
N LEU A 196 6.90 14.37 11.97
CA LEU A 196 6.67 13.90 10.61
C LEU A 196 8.03 13.73 9.90
N ILE A 197 8.33 12.50 9.51
CA ILE A 197 9.59 12.10 8.89
C ILE A 197 9.28 11.61 7.47
N LEU A 198 9.78 12.34 6.48
CA LEU A 198 9.65 12.05 5.05
C LEU A 198 11.02 11.71 4.46
N ARG A 199 11.06 11.27 3.21
CA ARG A 199 12.31 10.88 2.54
C ARG A 199 13.05 12.10 2.01
N GLY A 200 14.27 12.27 2.49
CA GLY A 200 15.22 13.27 2.00
C GLY A 200 15.97 12.80 0.75
N GLN A 201 16.87 13.66 0.27
CA GLN A 201 17.73 13.37 -0.88
C GLN A 201 18.72 12.24 -0.56
N GLU A 202 19.20 12.18 0.68
CA GLU A 202 20.08 11.13 1.21
C GLU A 202 19.41 9.74 1.24
N ASP A 203 18.09 9.69 1.11
CA ASP A 203 17.31 8.46 1.13
C ASP A 203 16.98 7.94 -0.27
N GLU A 204 17.29 8.66 -1.36
CA GLU A 204 16.85 8.29 -2.72
C GLU A 204 17.20 6.85 -3.12
N CYS A 205 18.38 6.37 -2.72
CA CYS A 205 18.86 5.02 -3.04
C CYS A 205 18.39 3.93 -2.05
N LYS A 206 17.65 4.29 -0.99
CA LYS A 206 17.19 3.32 0.03
C LYS A 206 15.90 2.64 -0.43
N SER A 207 15.67 1.39 0.00
CA SER A 207 14.31 0.84 -0.05
C SER A 207 13.41 1.56 0.96
N ALA A 208 12.08 1.48 0.80
CA ALA A 208 11.17 2.03 1.79
C ALA A 208 11.37 1.37 3.15
N GLN A 209 11.57 0.04 3.17
CA GLN A 209 11.87 -0.70 4.39
C GLN A 209 13.18 -0.22 5.04
N GLY A 210 14.24 -0.04 4.25
CA GLY A 210 15.55 0.40 4.76
C GLY A 210 15.48 1.78 5.40
N PHE A 211 14.84 2.73 4.73
CA PHE A 211 14.58 4.07 5.28
C PHE A 211 13.80 4.00 6.59
N LYS A 212 12.66 3.28 6.61
CA LYS A 212 11.80 3.20 7.81
C LYS A 212 12.50 2.48 8.97
N ALA A 213 13.32 1.47 8.69
CA ALA A 213 14.15 0.80 9.69
C ALA A 213 15.20 1.74 10.31
N GLU A 214 15.86 2.57 9.50
CA GLU A 214 16.82 3.57 9.99
C GLU A 214 16.14 4.62 10.88
N VAL A 215 14.95 5.08 10.49
CA VAL A 215 14.15 5.99 11.32
C VAL A 215 13.83 5.36 12.67
N ARG A 216 13.41 4.08 12.70
CA ARG A 216 13.18 3.36 13.96
C ARG A 216 14.42 3.27 14.82
N SER A 217 15.57 2.99 14.22
CA SER A 217 16.86 2.96 14.91
C SER A 217 17.16 4.30 15.59
N LYS A 218 16.98 5.43 14.87
CA LYS A 218 17.15 6.79 15.41
C LYS A 218 16.18 7.11 16.55
N LEU A 219 14.92 6.67 16.46
CA LEU A 219 13.95 6.86 17.53
C LEU A 219 14.35 6.09 18.80
N ILE A 220 14.76 4.83 18.64
CA ILE A 220 15.22 4.01 19.78
C ILE A 220 16.49 4.59 20.40
N SER A 221 17.46 5.05 19.60
CA SER A 221 18.67 5.70 20.12
C SER A 221 18.36 6.99 20.89
N ASN A 222 17.26 7.67 20.54
CA ASN A 222 16.75 8.85 21.27
C ASN A 222 15.91 8.49 22.51
N GLY A 223 15.92 7.21 22.90
CA GLY A 223 15.30 6.68 24.10
C GLY A 223 13.81 6.35 23.98
N TYR A 224 13.22 6.38 22.78
CA TYR A 224 11.82 6.02 22.61
C TYR A 224 11.61 4.49 22.66
N ARG A 225 10.51 4.07 23.29
CA ARG A 225 10.02 2.68 23.28
C ARG A 225 8.90 2.57 22.27
N ILE A 226 9.17 1.94 21.13
CA ILE A 226 8.17 1.80 20.07
C ILE A 226 7.22 0.64 20.45
N LEU A 227 6.02 0.99 20.91
CA LEU A 227 4.99 0.04 21.35
C LEU A 227 4.28 -0.64 20.18
N GLY A 228 4.17 0.06 19.06
CA GLY A 228 3.49 -0.42 17.87
C GLY A 228 3.89 0.34 16.62
N ILE A 229 3.80 -0.36 15.49
CA ILE A 229 3.86 0.22 14.14
C ILE A 229 2.63 -0.26 13.40
N VAL A 230 1.91 0.67 12.78
CA VAL A 230 0.80 0.34 11.86
C VAL A 230 1.08 0.93 10.48
N GLY A 231 0.87 0.12 9.46
CA GLY A 231 1.05 0.51 8.06
C GLY A 231 0.34 -0.45 7.13
N ASP A 232 0.11 -0.03 5.90
CA ASP A 232 -0.56 -0.80 4.84
C ASP A 232 0.41 -1.63 3.98
N GLN A 233 1.71 -1.47 4.17
CA GLN A 233 2.76 -2.21 3.47
C GLN A 233 3.64 -2.99 4.44
N TRP A 234 4.17 -4.13 3.99
CA TRP A 234 5.15 -4.89 4.77
C TRP A 234 6.44 -4.12 4.99
N SER A 235 6.89 -3.34 3.99
CA SER A 235 8.03 -2.42 4.11
C SER A 235 7.83 -1.34 5.20
N SER A 236 6.59 -1.04 5.58
CA SER A 236 6.29 -0.11 6.68
C SER A 236 6.56 -0.70 8.06
N ILE A 237 6.43 -2.02 8.20
CA ILE A 237 6.42 -2.70 9.50
C ILE A 237 7.56 -3.71 9.70
N GLU A 238 8.19 -4.18 8.63
CA GLU A 238 9.34 -5.10 8.68
C GLU A 238 10.68 -4.38 8.79
N GLY A 239 11.72 -5.15 9.16
CA GLY A 239 13.09 -4.69 9.33
C GLY A 239 13.49 -4.46 10.79
N LEU A 240 14.80 -4.51 11.07
CA LEU A 240 15.36 -4.29 12.39
C LEU A 240 15.94 -2.88 12.54
N PRO A 241 15.82 -2.25 13.72
CA PRO A 241 15.09 -2.72 14.90
C PRO A 241 13.56 -2.64 14.69
N SER A 242 12.81 -3.50 15.39
CA SER A 242 11.35 -3.55 15.32
C SER A 242 10.70 -2.92 16.56
N ALA A 243 9.38 -2.75 16.50
CA ALA A 243 8.56 -2.38 17.65
C ALA A 243 8.17 -3.60 18.48
N LYS A 244 7.48 -3.36 19.60
CA LYS A 244 6.92 -4.44 20.43
C LYS A 244 5.90 -5.30 19.67
N ARG A 245 5.10 -4.70 18.77
CA ARG A 245 4.22 -5.41 17.84
C ARG A 245 4.05 -4.59 16.56
N THR A 246 3.77 -5.27 15.46
CA THR A 246 3.49 -4.67 14.15
C THR A 246 2.10 -5.04 13.69
N PHE A 247 1.46 -4.15 12.93
CA PHE A 247 0.08 -4.29 12.47
C PHE A 247 -0.03 -3.91 11.00
N LYS A 248 -0.49 -4.85 10.17
CA LYS A 248 -0.66 -4.67 8.73
C LYS A 248 -2.11 -4.32 8.42
N LEU A 249 -2.35 -3.14 7.84
CA LEU A 249 -3.61 -2.80 7.19
C LEU A 249 -3.66 -3.45 5.80
N PRO A 250 -4.85 -3.86 5.31
CA PRO A 250 -4.95 -4.44 3.98
C PRO A 250 -4.69 -3.40 2.90
N ASN A 251 -3.84 -3.72 1.92
CA ASN A 251 -3.70 -2.91 0.71
C ASN A 251 -3.17 -3.75 -0.48
N PRO A 252 -4.07 -4.30 -1.31
CA PRO A 252 -3.71 -5.00 -2.53
C PRO A 252 -3.58 -4.08 -3.77
N LEU A 253 -3.66 -2.75 -3.63
CA LEU A 253 -3.59 -1.84 -4.79
C LEU A 253 -2.19 -1.75 -5.39
N TYR A 254 -1.17 -1.85 -4.55
CA TYR A 254 0.22 -1.72 -4.93
C TYR A 254 1.13 -2.40 -3.90
N TYR A 255 2.37 -2.62 -4.31
CA TYR A 255 3.43 -3.17 -3.47
C TYR A 255 4.59 -2.20 -3.34
N VAL A 256 5.11 -2.02 -2.13
CA VAL A 256 6.31 -1.23 -1.85
C VAL A 256 7.32 -2.07 -1.07
N ALA A 257 8.55 -2.16 -1.58
CA ALA A 257 9.69 -2.81 -0.95
C ALA A 257 10.58 -1.84 -0.15
#